data_AF-A0A9D6DS26-F1
#
_entry.id   AF-A0A9D6DS26-F1
#
_cell.length_a   1.000
_cell.length_b   1.000
_cell.length_c   1.000
_cell.angle_alpha   90.00
_cell.angle_beta   90.00
_cell.angle_gamma   90.00
#
_symmetry.space_group_name_H-M   'P 1'
#
loop_
_entity.id
_entity.type
_entity.pdbx_description
1 polymer ?
#
loop_
_entity_poly.entity_id
_entity_poly.type
_entity_poly.pdbx_seq_one_letter_code
_entity_poly.pdbx_strand_id
1 'polypeptide(L)'
;MLINFLVNYARAVELPTFDQPDLPAFISSVYSFSLTIVGIIVFVRILYAGFLLLTAAGNVGKISDAKTKITNAVVGTILLFAAYLILYVINPDLVKNTFNFGLNQ
;
A
#
# COMPACT_ATOMS: atom_id res chain seq x y z
N MET A 1 -23.19 -4.84 9.48
CA MET A 1 -21.83 -5.27 9.86
C MET A 1 -20.81 -4.95 8.77
N LEU A 2 -20.98 -5.43 7.53
CA LEU A 2 -20.07 -5.14 6.42
C LEU A 2 -20.01 -3.65 6.04
N ILE A 3 -21.16 -2.96 6.03
CA ILE A 3 -21.23 -1.52 5.71
C ILE A 3 -20.49 -0.68 6.76
N ASN A 4 -20.69 -0.94 8.05
CA ASN A 4 -19.95 -0.22 9.10
C ASN A 4 -18.45 -0.52 9.06
N PHE A 5 -18.04 -1.74 8.66
CA PHE A 5 -16.63 -2.06 8.46
C PHE A 5 -16.02 -1.22 7.34
N LEU A 6 -16.71 -1.10 6.20
CA LEU A 6 -16.25 -0.28 5.07
C LEU A 6 -16.25 1.22 5.41
N VAL A 7 -17.26 1.70 6.13
CA VAL A 7 -17.36 3.10 6.57
C VAL A 7 -16.27 3.44 7.59
N ASN A 8 -16.04 2.58 8.58
CA ASN A 8 -14.99 2.80 9.58
C ASN A 8 -13.60 2.71 8.95
N TYR A 9 -13.40 1.82 7.97
CA TYR A 9 -12.15 1.75 7.21
C TYR A 9 -11.92 3.02 6.39
N ALA A 10 -12.94 3.53 5.69
CA ALA A 10 -12.84 4.78 4.94
C ALA A 10 -12.58 6.00 5.84
N ARG A 11 -13.08 5.98 7.08
CA ARG A 11 -12.84 7.02 8.10
C ARG A 11 -11.43 6.97 8.71
N ALA A 12 -10.82 5.79 8.78
CA ALA A 12 -9.46 5.58 9.27
C ALA A 12 -8.38 5.93 8.24
N VAL A 13 -8.77 5.97 6.96
CA VAL A 13 -7.93 6.46 5.88
C VAL A 13 -8.02 7.98 5.85
N GLU A 14 -6.99 8.65 6.36
CA GLU A 14 -6.87 10.10 6.23
C GLU A 14 -6.69 10.47 4.76
N LEU A 15 -7.69 11.16 4.20
CA LEU A 15 -7.58 11.70 2.86
C LEU A 15 -6.60 12.87 2.89
N PRO A 16 -5.69 12.98 1.91
CA PRO A 16 -4.77 14.10 1.84
C PRO A 16 -5.56 15.39 1.63
N THR A 17 -5.64 16.21 2.69
CA THR A 17 -6.23 17.55 2.63
C THR A 17 -5.11 18.58 2.52
N PHE A 18 -5.28 19.56 1.65
CA PHE A 18 -4.31 20.64 1.46
C PHE A 18 -4.35 21.70 2.59
N ASP A 19 -5.10 21.44 3.66
CA ASP A 19 -5.40 22.39 4.73
C ASP A 19 -4.48 22.23 5.97
N GLN A 20 -3.51 21.31 5.91
CA GLN A 20 -2.54 21.09 6.98
C GLN A 20 -1.29 21.98 6.75
N PRO A 21 -0.94 22.90 7.68
CA PRO A 21 0.23 23.77 7.54
C PRO A 21 1.57 23.03 7.63
N ASP A 22 1.55 21.76 8.07
CA ASP A 22 2.73 20.93 8.27
C ASP A 22 2.94 19.98 7.09
N LEU A 23 3.97 20.27 6.29
CA LEU A 23 4.43 19.42 5.18
C LEU A 23 4.60 17.93 5.57
N PRO A 24 5.13 17.57 6.77
CA PRO A 24 5.25 16.17 7.17
C PRO A 24 3.91 15.43 7.31
N ALA A 25 2.86 16.11 7.79
CA ALA A 25 1.53 15.51 7.96
C ALA A 25 0.90 15.21 6.60
N PHE A 26 0.97 16.16 5.65
CA PHE A 26 0.48 15.96 4.29
C PHE A 26 1.17 14.78 3.59
N ILE A 27 2.50 14.68 3.69
CA ILE A 27 3.26 13.56 3.12
C ILE A 27 2.83 12.23 3.76
N SER A 28 2.60 12.20 5.07
CA SER A 28 2.19 10.97 5.75
C SER A 28 0.80 10.49 5.33
N SER A 29 -0.19 11.38 5.20
CA SER A 29 -1.54 11.00 4.79
C SER A 29 -1.57 10.50 3.33
N VAL A 30 -0.86 11.16 2.41
CA VAL A 30 -0.69 10.68 1.02
C VAL A 30 -0.04 9.29 1.00
N TYR A 31 0.95 9.08 1.86
CA TYR A 31 1.69 7.83 1.93
C TYR A 31 0.82 6.66 2.45
N SER A 32 0.09 6.88 3.54
CA SER A 32 -0.85 5.91 4.12
C SER A 32 -1.98 5.53 3.16
N PHE A 33 -2.49 6.52 2.41
CA PHE A 33 -3.45 6.29 1.33
C PHE A 33 -2.85 5.43 0.21
N SER A 34 -1.62 5.73 -0.21
CA SER A 34 -0.91 4.98 -1.25
C SER A 34 -0.64 3.53 -0.84
N LEU A 35 -0.27 3.28 0.42
CA LEU A 35 -0.06 1.93 0.97
C LEU A 35 -1.30 1.04 0.78
N THR A 36 -2.49 1.59 1.06
CA THR A 36 -3.76 0.88 0.93
C THR A 36 -4.03 0.45 -0.50
N ILE A 37 -3.84 1.37 -1.46
CA ILE A 37 -4.04 1.10 -2.89
C ILE A 37 -3.00 0.10 -3.41
N VAL A 38 -1.74 0.27 -3.05
CA VAL A 38 -0.65 -0.59 -3.51
C VAL A 38 -0.81 -2.02 -2.98
N GLY A 39 -1.26 -2.21 -1.73
CA GLY A 39 -1.55 -3.55 -1.20
C GLY A 39 -2.56 -4.33 -2.07
N ILE A 40 -3.62 -3.66 -2.51
CA ILE A 40 -4.63 -4.25 -3.40
C ILE A 40 -4.04 -4.54 -4.79
N ILE A 41 -3.30 -3.59 -5.36
CA ILE A 41 -2.69 -3.75 -6.70
C ILE A 41 -1.67 -4.90 -6.72
N VAL A 42 -0.82 -5.00 -5.69
CA VAL A 42 0.19 -6.06 -5.56
C VAL A 42 -0.48 -7.42 -5.46
N PHE A 43 -1.54 -7.54 -4.66
CA PHE A 43 -2.32 -8.77 -4.56
C PHE A 43 -2.86 -9.23 -5.92
N VAL A 44 -3.51 -8.33 -6.68
CA VAL A 44 -4.03 -8.63 -8.03
C VAL A 44 -2.90 -8.97 -9.01
N ARG A 45 -1.77 -8.26 -8.95
CA ARG A 45 -0.59 -8.51 -9.79
C ARG A 45 0.01 -9.88 -9.56
N ILE A 46 0.11 -10.33 -8.31
CA ILE A 46 0.63 -11.67 -7.96
C ILE A 46 -0.30 -12.75 -8.53
N LEU A 47 -1.61 -12.60 -8.38
CA LEU A 47 -2.59 -13.54 -8.95
C LEU A 47 -2.48 -13.62 -10.48
N TYR A 48 -2.40 -12.47 -11.16
CA TYR A 48 -2.25 -12.42 -12.61
C TYR A 48 -0.92 -13.02 -13.08
N ALA A 49 0.19 -12.71 -12.40
CA ALA A 49 1.50 -13.25 -12.74
C ALA A 49 1.59 -14.76 -12.50
N GLY A 50 0.97 -15.26 -11.43
CA GLY A 50 0.85 -16.70 -11.17
C GLY A 50 0.09 -17.42 -12.27
N PHE A 51 -1.05 -16.87 -12.69
CA PHE A 51 -1.82 -17.42 -13.83
C PHE A 51 -1.04 -17.36 -15.14
N LEU A 52 -0.34 -16.27 -15.41
CA LEU A 52 0.47 -16.13 -16.62
C LEU A 52 1.62 -17.15 -16.65
N LEU A 53 2.24 -17.43 -15.51
CA LEU A 53 3.30 -18.44 -15.40
C LEU A 53 2.76 -19.85 -15.65
N LEU A 54 1.59 -20.19 -15.08
CA LEU A 54 0.94 -21.50 -15.27
C LEU A 54 0.45 -21.71 -16.71
N THR A 55 -0.05 -20.65 -17.35
CA THR A 55 -0.58 -20.70 -18.74
C THR A 55 0.50 -20.52 -19.81
N ALA A 56 1.75 -20.23 -19.43
CA ALA A 56 2.83 -19.99 -20.38
C ALA A 56 3.22 -21.24 -21.21
N ALA A 57 2.81 -22.45 -20.81
CA ALA A 57 2.90 -23.69 -21.59
C ALA A 57 4.26 -23.94 -22.29
N GLY A 58 5.37 -23.44 -21.73
CA GLY A 58 6.71 -23.57 -22.30
C GLY A 58 7.15 -22.50 -23.31
N ASN A 59 6.33 -21.48 -23.59
CA ASN A 59 6.75 -20.36 -24.45
C ASN A 59 7.72 -19.43 -23.69
N VAL A 60 9.00 -19.50 -24.04
CA VAL A 60 10.10 -18.78 -23.39
C VAL A 60 9.90 -17.26 -23.40
N GLY A 61 9.25 -16.71 -24.44
CA GLY A 61 8.93 -15.28 -24.51
C GLY A 61 7.92 -14.84 -23.45
N LYS A 62 6.84 -15.60 -23.28
CA LYS A 62 5.82 -15.32 -22.24
C LYS A 62 6.36 -15.51 -20.83
N ILE A 63 7.27 -16.47 -20.63
CA ILE A 63 7.96 -16.68 -19.34
C ILE A 63 8.88 -15.49 -19.03
N SER A 64 9.64 -14.99 -20.01
CA SER A 64 10.50 -13.82 -19.85
C SER A 64 9.68 -12.57 -19.50
N ASP A 65 8.57 -12.33 -20.21
CA ASP A 65 7.68 -11.21 -19.92
C ASP A 65 7.02 -11.32 -18.54
N ALA A 66 6.60 -12.52 -18.13
CA ALA A 66 6.05 -12.77 -16.81
C ALA A 66 7.09 -12.46 -15.71
N LYS A 67 8.34 -12.90 -15.89
CA LYS A 67 9.44 -12.60 -14.96
C LYS A 67 9.69 -11.10 -14.85
N THR A 68 9.75 -10.38 -15.96
CA THR A 68 9.91 -8.91 -15.95
C THR A 68 8.77 -8.22 -15.21
N LYS A 69 7.52 -8.66 -15.42
CA LYS A 69 6.35 -8.11 -14.70
C LYS A 69 6.40 -8.39 -13.20
N ILE A 70 6.85 -9.57 -12.79
CA ILE A 70 7.05 -9.92 -11.38
C ILE A 70 8.15 -9.05 -10.77
N THR A 71 9.32 -8.96 -11.42
CA THR A 71 10.44 -8.13 -10.94
C THR A 71 10.01 -6.68 -10.76
N ASN A 72 9.28 -6.10 -11.71
CA ASN A 72 8.79 -4.72 -11.58
C ASN A 72 7.81 -4.55 -10.42
N ALA A 73 6.93 -5.52 -10.18
CA ALA A 73 6.02 -5.51 -9.03
C ALA A 73 6.77 -5.62 -7.69
N VAL A 74 7.79 -6.48 -7.63
CA VAL A 74 8.66 -6.63 -6.45
C VAL A 74 9.43 -5.34 -6.18
N VAL A 75 10.02 -4.72 -7.20
CA VAL A 75 10.74 -3.45 -7.06
C VAL A 75 9.80 -2.34 -6.56
N GLY A 76 8.58 -2.22 -7.09
CA GLY A 76 7.59 -1.25 -6.59
C GLY A 76 7.20 -1.50 -5.12
N THR A 77 7.10 -2.76 -4.72
CA THR A 77 6.81 -3.15 -3.32
C THR A 77 7.98 -2.80 -2.40
N ILE A 78 9.20 -3.06 -2.82
CA ILE A 78 10.42 -2.71 -2.05
C ILE A 78 10.55 -1.19 -1.92
N LEU A 79 10.29 -0.43 -2.98
CA LEU A 79 10.34 1.03 -2.95
C LEU A 79 9.34 1.61 -1.95
N LEU A 80 8.12 1.06 -1.93
CA LEU A 80 7.11 1.40 -0.94
C LEU A 80 7.61 1.10 0.48
N PHE A 81 8.14 -0.10 0.71
CA PHE A 81 8.68 -0.49 2.02
C PHE A 81 9.85 0.41 2.46
N ALA A 82 10.71 0.82 1.54
CA ALA A 82 11.79 1.76 1.81
C ALA A 82 11.26 3.13 2.22
N ALA A 83 10.21 3.63 1.56
CA ALA A 83 9.55 4.87 1.96
C ALA A 83 8.92 4.75 3.36
N TYR A 84 8.27 3.62 3.69
CA TYR A 84 7.74 3.34 5.03
C TYR A 84 8.83 3.47 6.09
N LEU A 85 9.97 2.82 5.84
CA LEU A 85 11.11 2.82 6.77
C LEU A 85 11.68 4.21 6.96
N ILE A 86 11.83 5.00 5.90
CA ILE A 86 12.31 6.38 6.00
C ILE A 86 11.36 7.22 6.86
N LEU A 87 10.05 7.14 6.62
CA LEU A 87 9.06 7.87 7.42
C LEU A 87 9.08 7.43 8.88
N TYR A 88 9.15 6.12 9.13
CA TYR A 88 9.21 5.53 10.48
C TYR A 88 10.48 5.92 11.24
N VAL A 89 11.63 5.99 10.55
CA VAL A 89 12.93 6.38 11.15
C VAL A 89 12.96 7.87 11.49
N ILE A 90 12.37 8.72 10.65
CA ILE A 90 12.33 10.17 10.90
C ILE A 90 11.33 10.49 12.02
N ASN A 91 10.10 9.96 11.93
CA ASN A 91 9.11 10.10 12.99
C ASN A 91 8.09 8.94 12.96
N PRO A 92 8.16 8.00 13.92
CA PRO A 92 7.26 6.85 13.96
C PRO A 92 5.80 7.24 14.23
N ASP A 93 5.52 8.44 14.77
CA ASP A 93 4.17 8.91 15.04
C ASP A 93 3.41 9.29 13.77
N LEU A 94 4.12 9.54 12.66
CA LEU A 94 3.49 9.73 11.35
C LEU A 94 2.90 8.43 10.80
N VAL A 95 3.41 7.29 11.26
CA VAL A 95 3.00 5.95 10.83
C VAL A 95 2.08 5.29 11.85
N LYS A 96 2.26 5.60 13.13
CA LYS A 96 1.34 5.22 14.20
C LYS A 96 0.13 6.15 14.17
N ASN A 97 -0.88 5.79 13.38
CA ASN A 97 -2.25 6.23 13.64
C ASN A 97 -2.62 5.78 15.05
N THR A 98 -2.43 6.66 16.02
CA THR A 98 -2.75 6.44 17.43
C THR A 98 -4.26 6.33 17.52
N PHE A 99 -4.77 5.10 17.36
CA PHE A 99 -6.12 4.72 17.74
C PHE A 99 -6.25 4.83 19.26
N ASN A 100 -6.44 6.05 19.76
CA ASN A 100 -6.93 6.31 21.10
C ASN A 100 -8.44 6.07 21.10
N PHE A 101 -8.85 4.81 21.31
CA PHE A 101 -10.21 4.53 21.73
C PHE A 101 -10.34 5.05 23.16
N GLY A 102 -10.76 6.32 23.30
CA GLY A 102 -11.02 6.97 24.58
C GLY A 102 -12.14 6.30 25.37
N LEU A 103 -11.90 5.07 25.83
CA LEU A 103 -12.72 4.35 26.79
C LEU A 103 -12.03 4.42 28.16
N ASN A 104 -11.72 5.64 28.59
CA ASN A 104 -11.55 5.97 30.01
C ASN A 104 -12.44 7.17 30.41
N GLN A 105 -13.69 7.18 29.92
CA GLN A 105 -14.90 7.61 30.64
C GLN A 105 -16.07 6.78 30.09
#